data_AF-A0A1N6HR54-F1
#
_entry.id   AF-A0A1N6HR54-F1
#
_cell.length_a   1.000
_cell.length_b   1.000
_cell.length_c   1.000
_cell.angle_alpha   90.00
_cell.angle_beta   90.00
_cell.angle_gamma   90.00
#
_symmetry.space_group_name_H-M   'P 1'
#
loop_
_entity.id
_entity.type
_entity.pdbx_description
1 polymer ?
#
loop_
_entity_poly.entity_id
_entity_poly.type
_entity_poly.pdbx_seq_one_letter_code
_entity_poly.pdbx_strand_id
1 'polypeptide(L)'
;MNESRTRGAYPRPFLFRPAAALAVLSSLTCATLPAIAHAQAPASVASICASRANNAKLIAQDRDAGVSEAQERRKTQAVVEALPPGRQAYALAETSSFIDGLYGRYAKLPPQEVYTKYLAYCEGQSSNGGAAKTP
;
A
#
# COMPACT_ATOMS: atom_id res chain seq x y z
N MET A 1 59.77 56.91 -2.31
CA MET A 1 59.19 58.14 -2.91
C MET A 1 57.71 58.17 -2.55
N ASN A 2 57.28 59.30 -1.96
CA ASN A 2 55.93 59.72 -1.54
C ASN A 2 55.38 59.02 -0.27
N GLU A 3 55.38 59.61 0.94
CA GLU A 3 54.62 60.78 1.45
C GLU A 3 53.10 60.66 1.17
N SER A 4 52.14 60.89 2.07
CA SER A 4 52.12 61.70 3.28
C SER A 4 50.78 61.54 4.03
N ARG A 5 50.79 61.93 5.31
CA ARG A 5 49.73 62.58 6.12
C ARG A 5 48.51 61.79 6.66
N THR A 6 48.54 61.72 7.99
CA THR A 6 47.44 61.68 8.97
C THR A 6 46.63 62.99 9.06
N ARG A 7 45.44 62.88 9.70
CA ARG A 7 44.51 63.87 10.33
C ARG A 7 43.10 63.70 9.73
N GLY A 8 42.01 63.42 10.44
CA GLY A 8 41.63 63.67 11.84
C GLY A 8 40.65 64.86 11.90
N ALA A 9 39.35 64.60 12.12
CA ALA A 9 38.29 65.46 12.73
C ALA A 9 36.88 64.96 12.28
N TYR A 10 36.09 64.25 13.10
CA TYR A 10 35.17 64.69 14.19
C TYR A 10 33.72 65.00 13.70
N PRO A 11 32.69 64.90 14.58
CA PRO A 11 31.62 63.88 14.45
C PRO A 11 30.21 64.48 14.28
N ARG A 12 29.19 63.60 14.45
CA ARG A 12 27.88 63.79 15.12
C ARG A 12 26.58 63.63 14.27
N PRO A 13 25.43 63.31 14.90
CA PRO A 13 24.69 62.06 14.65
C PRO A 13 23.18 62.29 14.38
N PHE A 14 22.43 61.29 13.93
CA PHE A 14 20.97 61.14 14.20
C PHE A 14 20.64 59.66 13.93
N LEU A 15 20.57 58.80 14.95
CA LEU A 15 19.34 58.40 15.65
C LEU A 15 18.15 58.19 14.70
N PHE A 16 17.82 56.93 14.42
CA PHE A 16 16.53 56.28 14.74
C PHE A 16 16.50 54.84 14.18
N ARG A 17 16.60 53.85 15.09
CA ARG A 17 15.90 52.55 14.99
C ARG A 17 14.57 52.73 15.75
N PRO A 18 13.46 51.99 15.51
CA PRO A 18 13.46 50.52 15.32
C PRO A 18 12.31 49.91 14.45
N ALA A 19 12.41 48.58 14.28
CA ALA A 19 11.33 47.58 14.24
C ALA A 19 10.17 47.65 13.21
N ALA A 20 10.17 46.70 12.27
CA ALA A 20 9.01 45.90 11.85
C ALA A 20 9.56 44.70 11.04
N ALA A 21 9.84 43.55 11.65
CA ALA A 21 8.88 42.48 11.98
C ALA A 21 8.16 41.91 10.74
N LEU A 22 8.76 40.83 10.22
CA LEU A 22 8.13 39.60 9.73
C LEU A 22 6.72 39.71 9.10
N ALA A 23 6.68 39.59 7.76
CA ALA A 23 5.53 39.04 7.07
C ALA A 23 6.02 37.95 6.11
N VAL A 24 6.23 36.74 6.65
CA VAL A 24 6.40 35.51 5.86
C VAL A 24 5.02 35.15 5.33
N LEU A 25 4.73 35.52 4.09
CA LEU A 25 3.57 34.99 3.36
C LEU A 25 3.84 33.51 3.06
N SER A 26 3.36 32.63 3.95
CA SER A 26 3.18 31.21 3.65
C SER A 26 1.90 31.06 2.84
N SER A 27 1.99 31.24 1.53
CA SER A 27 0.92 30.82 0.62
C SER A 27 0.91 29.30 0.58
N LEU A 28 -0.06 28.70 1.27
CA LEU A 28 -0.48 27.31 1.11
C LEU A 28 -0.74 27.06 -0.38
N THR A 29 0.19 26.41 -1.06
CA THR A 29 -0.06 25.74 -2.32
C THR A 29 -0.98 24.57 -2.00
N CYS A 30 -2.26 24.77 -2.25
CA CYS A 30 -3.25 23.70 -2.30
C CYS A 30 -2.83 22.78 -3.46
N ALA A 31 -2.00 21.78 -3.14
CA ALA A 31 -1.63 20.71 -4.05
C ALA A 31 -2.90 19.92 -4.33
N THR A 32 -3.55 20.26 -5.43
CA THR A 32 -4.58 19.45 -6.05
C THR A 32 -3.94 18.11 -6.41
N LEU A 33 -4.06 17.15 -5.49
CA LEU A 33 -3.80 15.74 -5.77
C LEU A 33 -4.57 15.42 -7.06
N PRO A 34 -3.91 15.01 -8.16
CA PRO A 34 -4.64 14.53 -9.30
C PRO A 34 -5.43 13.33 -8.80
N ALA A 35 -6.76 13.42 -8.84
CA ALA A 35 -7.62 12.28 -8.71
C ALA A 35 -7.29 11.36 -9.88
N ILE A 36 -6.32 10.47 -9.67
CA ILE A 36 -6.02 9.39 -10.59
C ILE A 36 -7.26 8.50 -10.50
N ALA A 37 -8.23 8.77 -11.37
CA ALA A 37 -9.29 7.84 -11.67
C ALA A 37 -8.60 6.58 -12.21
N HIS A 38 -8.37 5.61 -11.32
CA HIS A 38 -7.88 4.30 -11.71
C HIS A 38 -9.03 3.65 -12.48
N ALA A 39 -9.09 3.91 -13.77
CA ALA A 39 -9.87 3.09 -14.68
C ALA A 39 -9.36 1.66 -14.48
N GLN A 40 -10.17 0.83 -13.82
CA GLN A 40 -9.88 -0.57 -13.63
C GLN A 40 -9.94 -1.22 -15.02
N ALA A 41 -8.80 -1.27 -15.70
CA ALA A 41 -8.67 -2.06 -16.92
C ALA A 41 -9.14 -3.48 -16.61
N PRO A 42 -9.94 -4.12 -17.49
CA PRO A 42 -10.42 -5.47 -17.24
C PRO A 42 -9.21 -6.38 -17.04
N ALA A 43 -9.06 -6.88 -15.81
CA ALA A 43 -7.98 -7.78 -15.45
C ALA A 43 -8.18 -9.09 -16.22
N SER A 44 -7.16 -9.56 -16.93
CA SER A 44 -7.20 -10.88 -17.55
C SER A 44 -7.28 -11.95 -16.46
N VAL A 45 -7.86 -13.10 -16.79
CA VAL A 45 -7.96 -14.21 -15.83
C VAL A 45 -6.57 -14.62 -15.31
N ALA A 46 -5.55 -14.58 -16.19
CA ALA A 46 -4.16 -14.79 -15.81
C ALA A 46 -3.67 -13.79 -14.76
N SER A 47 -3.99 -12.49 -14.89
CA SER A 47 -3.55 -11.48 -13.90
C SER A 47 -4.30 -11.61 -12.57
N ILE A 48 -5.58 -12.01 -12.60
CA ILE A 48 -6.36 -12.33 -11.39
C ILE A 48 -5.75 -13.54 -10.68
N CYS A 49 -5.44 -14.61 -11.41
CA CYS A 49 -4.84 -15.81 -10.84
C CYS A 49 -3.43 -15.55 -10.29
N ALA A 50 -2.60 -14.78 -10.99
CA ALA A 50 -1.30 -14.34 -10.48
C ALA A 50 -1.44 -13.50 -9.20
N SER A 51 -2.40 -12.58 -9.13
CA SER A 51 -2.66 -11.78 -7.94
C SER A 51 -3.06 -12.65 -6.74
N ARG A 52 -3.99 -13.59 -6.94
CA ARG A 52 -4.41 -14.53 -5.87
C ARG A 52 -3.29 -15.46 -5.43
N ALA A 53 -2.48 -15.96 -6.37
CA ALA A 53 -1.31 -16.78 -6.05
C ALA A 53 -0.27 -16.01 -5.24
N ASN A 54 -0.05 -14.72 -5.54
CA ASN A 54 0.80 -13.86 -4.73
C ASN A 54 0.25 -13.66 -3.32
N ASN A 55 -1.06 -13.46 -3.17
CA ASN A 55 -1.68 -13.36 -1.85
C ASN A 55 -1.56 -14.68 -1.07
N ALA A 56 -1.74 -15.83 -1.72
CA ALA A 56 -1.53 -17.15 -1.13
C ALA A 56 -0.10 -17.34 -0.64
N LYS A 57 0.90 -16.86 -1.40
CA LYS A 57 2.30 -16.84 -0.99
C LYS A 57 2.53 -15.99 0.25
N LEU A 58 1.96 -14.79 0.32
CA LEU A 58 2.11 -13.89 1.47
C LEU A 58 1.52 -14.53 2.73
N ILE A 59 0.34 -15.14 2.64
CA ILE A 59 -0.27 -15.84 3.77
C ILE A 59 0.58 -17.03 4.22
N ALA A 60 1.18 -17.77 3.27
CA ALA A 60 2.10 -18.85 3.63
C ALA A 60 3.36 -18.33 4.34
N GLN A 61 3.88 -17.16 3.95
CA GLN A 61 4.99 -16.50 4.64
C GLN A 61 4.59 -16.07 6.06
N ASP A 62 3.40 -15.49 6.21
CA ASP A 62 2.86 -15.09 7.51
C ASP A 62 2.67 -16.30 8.43
N ARG A 63 2.13 -17.41 7.91
CA ARG A 63 2.03 -18.68 8.65
C ARG A 63 3.39 -19.18 9.12
N ASP A 64 4.38 -19.19 8.23
CA ASP A 64 5.74 -19.64 8.57
C ASP A 64 6.42 -18.69 9.58
N ALA A 65 5.99 -17.42 9.63
CA ALA A 65 6.36 -16.44 10.66
C ALA A 65 5.54 -16.57 11.96
N GLY A 66 4.66 -17.57 12.09
CA GLY A 66 3.89 -17.87 13.29
C GLY A 66 2.50 -17.22 13.34
N VAL A 67 2.02 -16.64 12.25
CA VAL A 67 0.64 -16.10 12.18
C VAL A 67 -0.36 -17.25 12.15
N SER A 68 -1.23 -17.29 13.16
CA SER A 68 -2.31 -18.28 13.24
C SER A 68 -3.42 -18.01 12.21
N GLU A 69 -4.14 -19.07 11.83
CA GLU A 69 -5.31 -18.97 10.93
C GLU A 69 -6.34 -17.94 11.44
N ALA A 70 -6.63 -17.94 12.74
CA ALA A 70 -7.55 -16.99 13.36
C ALA A 70 -7.05 -15.54 13.28
N GLN A 71 -5.73 -15.32 13.30
CA GLN A 71 -5.17 -14.00 13.10
C GLN A 71 -5.28 -13.57 11.63
N GLU A 72 -5.06 -14.48 10.70
CA GLU A 72 -5.21 -14.18 9.27
C GLU A 72 -6.67 -13.87 8.91
N ARG A 73 -7.63 -14.67 9.42
CA ARG A 73 -9.07 -14.39 9.26
C ARG A 73 -9.45 -13.00 9.74
N ARG A 74 -8.93 -12.57 10.89
CA ARG A 74 -9.19 -11.21 11.42
C ARG A 74 -8.64 -10.12 10.51
N LYS A 75 -7.44 -10.29 9.95
CA LYS A 75 -6.89 -9.34 8.96
C LYS A 75 -7.78 -9.26 7.73
N THR A 76 -8.19 -10.40 7.18
CA THR A 76 -8.99 -10.41 5.95
C THR A 76 -10.40 -9.90 6.19
N GLN A 77 -10.97 -10.14 7.37
CA GLN A 77 -12.27 -9.60 7.73
C GLN A 77 -12.27 -8.06 7.76
N ALA A 78 -11.21 -7.43 8.27
CA ALA A 78 -11.06 -5.97 8.20
C ALA A 78 -11.04 -5.44 6.75
N VAL A 79 -10.44 -6.20 5.82
CA VAL A 79 -10.45 -5.86 4.39
C VAL A 79 -11.86 -6.01 3.79
N VAL A 80 -12.59 -7.06 4.17
CA VAL A 80 -13.97 -7.29 3.72
C VAL A 80 -14.91 -6.21 4.24
N GLU A 81 -14.77 -5.79 5.50
CA GLU A 81 -15.59 -4.73 6.12
C GLU A 81 -15.39 -3.37 5.45
N ALA A 82 -14.22 -3.13 4.84
CA ALA A 82 -13.96 -1.93 4.04
C ALA A 82 -14.63 -1.94 2.66
N LEU A 83 -15.21 -3.07 2.21
CA LEU A 83 -15.94 -3.16 0.95
C LEU A 83 -17.36 -2.58 1.06
N PRO A 84 -17.95 -2.14 -0.07
CA PRO A 84 -19.35 -1.74 -0.10
C PRO A 84 -20.30 -2.86 0.37
N PRO A 85 -21.40 -2.56 1.10
CA PRO A 85 -22.26 -3.56 1.76
C PRO A 85 -22.73 -4.70 0.84
N GLY A 86 -23.08 -4.39 -0.41
CA GLY A 86 -23.54 -5.38 -1.39
C GLY A 86 -22.50 -6.41 -1.83
N ARG A 87 -21.22 -6.22 -1.50
CA ARG A 87 -20.11 -7.14 -1.85
C ARG A 87 -19.53 -7.86 -0.64
N GLN A 88 -19.86 -7.44 0.58
CA GLN A 88 -19.25 -7.97 1.81
C GLN A 88 -19.54 -9.45 1.99
N ALA A 89 -20.80 -9.88 1.84
CA ALA A 89 -21.19 -11.27 2.06
C ALA A 89 -20.46 -12.25 1.11
N TYR A 90 -20.38 -11.89 -0.18
CA TYR A 90 -19.65 -12.68 -1.17
C TYR A 90 -18.15 -12.71 -0.88
N ALA A 91 -17.56 -11.55 -0.58
CA ALA A 91 -16.15 -11.45 -0.26
C ALA A 91 -15.78 -12.22 1.02
N LEU A 92 -16.65 -12.24 2.03
CA LEU A 92 -16.45 -13.01 3.26
C LEU A 92 -16.41 -14.53 2.98
N ALA A 93 -17.36 -15.03 2.20
CA ALA A 93 -17.40 -16.46 1.87
C ALA A 93 -16.18 -16.90 1.03
N GLU A 94 -15.79 -16.06 0.07
CA GLU A 94 -14.62 -16.32 -0.77
C GLU A 94 -13.31 -16.28 0.03
N THR A 95 -13.14 -15.26 0.87
CA THR A 95 -11.94 -15.10 1.69
C THR A 95 -11.81 -16.18 2.76
N SER A 96 -12.91 -16.61 3.39
CA SER A 96 -12.88 -17.74 4.33
C SER A 96 -12.40 -19.02 3.64
N SER A 97 -13.02 -19.40 2.53
CA SER A 97 -12.67 -20.62 1.80
C SER A 97 -11.21 -20.60 1.32
N PHE A 98 -10.73 -19.41 0.96
CA PHE A 98 -9.35 -19.21 0.55
C PHE A 98 -8.35 -19.44 1.70
N ILE A 99 -8.59 -18.84 2.88
CA ILE A 99 -7.72 -19.03 4.08
C ILE A 99 -7.74 -20.50 4.52
N ASP A 100 -8.91 -21.15 4.51
CA ASP A 100 -9.07 -22.56 4.90
C ASP A 100 -8.25 -23.47 4.00
N GLY A 101 -8.27 -23.20 2.69
CA GLY A 101 -7.43 -23.91 1.74
C GLY A 101 -5.94 -23.75 2.05
N LEU A 102 -5.50 -22.55 2.43
CA LEU A 102 -4.09 -22.25 2.71
C LEU A 102 -3.58 -22.86 4.01
N TYR A 103 -4.39 -22.84 5.07
CA TYR A 103 -4.07 -23.44 6.37
C TYR A 103 -4.41 -24.93 6.46
N GLY A 104 -5.14 -25.48 5.50
CA GLY A 104 -5.39 -26.92 5.36
C GLY A 104 -4.53 -27.57 4.28
N ARG A 105 -4.94 -27.44 3.01
CA ARG A 105 -4.34 -28.13 1.85
C ARG A 105 -2.89 -27.69 1.58
N TYR A 106 -2.59 -26.42 1.78
CA TYR A 106 -1.28 -25.85 1.49
C TYR A 106 -0.42 -25.66 2.76
N ALA A 107 -0.89 -26.14 3.92
CA ALA A 107 -0.29 -25.89 5.23
C ALA A 107 1.18 -26.32 5.36
N LYS A 108 1.57 -27.39 4.64
CA LYS A 108 2.91 -27.99 4.71
C LYS A 108 3.82 -27.59 3.56
N LEU A 109 3.37 -26.72 2.66
CA LEU A 109 4.14 -26.32 1.50
C LEU A 109 4.89 -25.02 1.79
N PRO A 110 6.14 -24.88 1.31
CA PRO A 110 6.84 -23.61 1.40
C PRO A 110 6.14 -22.55 0.52
N PRO A 111 6.27 -21.26 0.84
CA PRO A 111 5.50 -20.21 0.18
C PRO A 111 5.66 -20.16 -1.34
N GLN A 112 6.84 -20.50 -1.85
CA GLN A 112 7.10 -20.55 -3.29
C GLN A 112 6.35 -21.69 -4.00
N GLU A 113 6.18 -22.84 -3.32
CA GLU A 113 5.35 -23.92 -3.84
C GLU A 113 3.86 -23.59 -3.73
N VAL A 114 3.44 -22.89 -2.66
CA VAL A 114 2.06 -22.39 -2.53
C VAL A 114 1.69 -21.51 -3.71
N TYR A 115 2.55 -20.53 -4.06
CA TYR A 115 2.36 -19.69 -5.25
C TYR A 115 2.12 -20.54 -6.49
N THR A 116 3.04 -21.46 -6.77
CA THR A 116 3.04 -22.25 -8.01
C THR A 116 1.82 -23.14 -8.11
N LYS A 117 1.46 -23.84 -7.03
CA LYS A 117 0.30 -24.73 -7.02
C LYS A 117 -1.03 -23.97 -7.00
N TYR A 118 -1.09 -22.81 -6.35
CA TYR A 118 -2.29 -22.00 -6.33
C TYR A 118 -2.54 -21.35 -7.71
N LEU A 119 -1.49 -20.88 -8.38
CA LEU A 119 -1.58 -20.35 -9.74
C LEU A 119 -2.16 -21.40 -10.68
N ALA A 120 -1.58 -22.60 -10.70
CA ALA A 120 -2.06 -23.71 -11.53
C ALA A 120 -3.51 -24.11 -11.20
N TYR A 121 -3.89 -24.11 -9.92
CA TYR A 121 -5.28 -24.37 -9.50
C TYR A 121 -6.24 -23.30 -10.05
N CYS A 122 -5.90 -22.02 -9.91
CA CYS A 122 -6.74 -20.92 -10.37
C CYS A 122 -6.89 -20.93 -11.91
N GLU A 123 -5.78 -21.10 -12.63
CA GLU A 123 -5.79 -21.18 -14.09
C GLU A 123 -6.56 -22.41 -14.59
N GLY A 124 -6.38 -23.56 -13.93
CA GLY A 124 -7.13 -24.79 -14.22
C GLY A 124 -8.63 -24.66 -13.98
N GLN A 125 -9.04 -23.96 -12.92
CA GLN A 125 -10.46 -23.66 -12.65
C GLN A 125 -11.05 -22.71 -13.71
N SER A 126 -10.26 -21.74 -14.19
CA SER A 126 -10.72 -20.85 -15.25
C SER A 126 -10.86 -21.51 -16.62
N SER A 127 -9.98 -22.48 -16.90
CA SER A 127 -9.96 -23.19 -18.19
C SER A 127 -11.05 -24.26 -18.28
N ASN A 128 -11.50 -24.80 -17.13
CA ASN A 128 -12.52 -25.84 -17.06
C ASN A 128 -13.96 -25.33 -16.87
N GLY A 129 -14.21 -24.03 -17.04
CA GLY A 129 -15.56 -23.46 -17.13
C GLY A 129 -16.51 -23.89 -16.00
N GLY A 130 -16.23 -23.49 -14.75
CA GLY A 130 -17.24 -23.50 -13.67
C GLY A 130 -17.77 -24.87 -13.22
N ALA A 131 -17.26 -25.99 -13.72
CA ALA A 131 -17.64 -27.30 -13.23
C ALA A 131 -16.88 -27.62 -11.94
N ALA A 132 -17.58 -27.42 -10.82
CA ALA A 132 -17.20 -27.78 -9.47
C ALA A 132 -16.33 -29.04 -9.41
N LYS A 133 -15.08 -28.85 -8.98
CA LYS A 133 -14.36 -29.89 -8.27
C LYS A 133 -13.78 -29.25 -7.02
N THR A 134 -14.64 -29.09 -6.03
CA THR A 134 -14.23 -29.15 -4.62
C THR A 134 -13.63 -30.53 -4.38
N PRO A 135 -12.36 -30.62 -3.97
CA PRO A 135 -11.88 -31.72 -3.14
C PRO A 135 -12.23 -31.42 -1.68
#